data_AF-E7A9Q4-F1
#
_entry.id   AF-E7A9Q4-F1
#
_cell.length_a   1.000
_cell.length_b   1.000
_cell.length_c   1.000
_cell.angle_alpha   90.00
_cell.angle_beta   90.00
_cell.angle_gamma   90.00
#
_symmetry.space_group_name_H-M   'P 1'
#
loop_
_entity.id
_entity.type
_entity.pdbx_description
1 polymer ?
#
loop_
_entity_poly.entity_id
_entity_poly.type
_entity_poly.pdbx_seq_one_letter_code
_entity_poly.pdbx_strand_id
1 'polypeptide(L)'
;MYKRALVLASLAVGLAWGQDFAKLSDEELLKIAGTLPASQALNYRMEVVKRLRSLDEEHQKEFKKAFGQSARANLSKMSWKEFSHMREQVRKHLAKAKKKYSPKELEAMGLNIDICTGKERRVWCAPKSSH
;
A
#
# COMPACT_ATOMS: atom_id res chain seq x y z
N MET A 1 32.59 24.85 5.88
CA MET A 1 32.37 23.38 5.82
C MET A 1 31.35 22.99 6.88
N TYR A 2 30.06 23.00 6.57
CA TYR A 2 29.02 22.63 7.53
C TYR A 2 28.72 21.12 7.43
N LYS A 3 28.94 20.44 8.54
CA LYS A 3 28.82 18.99 8.72
C LYS A 3 27.37 18.55 8.45
N ARG A 4 27.23 17.51 7.61
CA ARG A 4 25.97 16.79 7.36
C ARG A 4 25.50 16.16 8.69
N ALA A 5 24.47 16.74 9.29
CA ALA A 5 23.76 16.09 10.39
C ALA A 5 22.85 15.01 9.80
N LEU A 6 23.28 13.75 9.91
CA LEU A 6 22.46 12.58 9.63
C LEU A 6 21.48 12.41 10.79
N VAL A 7 20.28 12.98 10.69
CA VAL A 7 19.19 12.67 11.61
C VAL A 7 18.64 11.30 11.25
N LEU A 8 19.18 10.25 11.86
CA LEU A 8 18.50 8.97 12.01
C LEU A 8 17.31 9.20 12.96
N ALA A 9 16.17 9.58 12.40
CA ALA A 9 14.92 9.62 13.14
C ALA A 9 14.54 8.18 13.53
N SER A 10 14.84 7.85 14.78
CA SER A 10 14.30 6.69 15.49
C SER A 10 12.77 6.77 15.46
N LEU A 11 12.12 5.93 14.64
CA LEU A 11 10.68 5.75 14.68
C LEU A 11 10.32 5.07 16.00
N ALA A 12 9.98 5.88 17.00
CA ALA A 12 9.17 5.45 18.12
C ALA A 12 7.87 4.84 17.56
N VAL A 13 7.64 3.56 17.84
CA VAL A 13 6.38 2.88 17.53
C VAL A 13 5.33 3.39 18.51
N GLY A 14 4.84 4.60 18.25
CA GLY A 14 3.60 5.10 18.84
C GLY A 14 2.43 4.36 18.21
N LEU A 15 1.53 3.89 19.06
CA LEU A 15 0.24 3.29 18.71
C LEU A 15 -0.42 4.12 17.59
N ALA A 16 -0.62 3.49 16.43
CA ALA A 16 -1.05 4.15 15.21
C ALA A 16 -2.47 4.70 15.35
N TRP A 17 -2.57 6.01 15.56
CA TRP A 17 -3.67 6.80 15.01
C TRP A 17 -3.46 6.78 13.50
N GLY A 18 -3.98 5.73 12.85
CA GLY A 18 -3.89 5.58 11.41
C GLY A 18 -4.49 6.80 10.73
N GLN A 19 -3.85 7.29 9.68
CA GLN A 19 -4.43 8.34 8.85
C GLN A 19 -5.83 7.87 8.41
N ASP A 20 -6.85 8.70 8.67
CA ASP A 20 -8.21 8.41 8.24
C ASP A 20 -8.33 8.71 6.74
N PHE A 21 -8.03 7.71 5.92
CA PHE A 21 -8.04 7.83 4.46
C PHE A 21 -9.41 8.19 3.89
N ALA A 22 -10.49 7.97 4.65
CA ALA A 22 -11.84 8.35 4.22
C ALA A 22 -12.02 9.87 4.09
N LYS A 23 -11.19 10.66 4.80
CA LYS A 23 -11.22 12.13 4.74
C LYS A 23 -10.45 12.71 3.55
N LEU A 24 -9.72 11.88 2.81
CA LEU A 24 -8.98 12.33 1.64
C LEU A 24 -9.91 12.41 0.42
N SER A 25 -9.67 13.44 -0.40
CA SER A 25 -10.13 13.45 -1.78
C SER A 25 -9.46 12.34 -2.58
N ASP A 26 -10.05 11.96 -3.72
CA ASP A 26 -9.46 10.94 -4.59
C ASP A 26 -8.07 11.36 -5.10
N GLU A 27 -7.88 12.65 -5.40
CA GLU A 27 -6.58 13.18 -5.82
C GLU A 27 -5.51 13.01 -4.72
N GLU A 28 -5.83 13.40 -3.48
CA GLU A 28 -4.92 13.24 -2.35
C GLU A 28 -4.62 11.75 -2.07
N LEU A 29 -5.65 10.90 -2.12
CA LEU A 29 -5.52 9.46 -1.93
C LEU A 29 -4.58 8.87 -2.99
N LEU A 30 -4.71 9.26 -4.26
CA LEU A 30 -3.84 8.82 -5.34
C LEU A 30 -2.41 9.36 -5.18
N LYS A 31 -2.23 10.61 -4.78
CA LYS A 31 -0.91 11.26 -4.62
C LYS A 31 -0.02 10.57 -3.58
N ILE A 32 -0.60 10.02 -2.52
CA ILE A 32 0.13 9.31 -1.45
C ILE A 32 0.37 7.82 -1.76
N ALA A 33 -0.07 7.33 -2.93
CA ALA A 33 0.16 5.93 -3.31
C ALA A 33 1.66 5.60 -3.27
N GLY A 34 2.04 4.60 -2.48
CA GLY A 34 3.44 4.15 -2.38
C GLY A 34 4.37 5.03 -1.51
N THR A 35 3.85 6.05 -0.81
CA THR A 35 4.65 6.86 0.15
C THR A 35 4.50 6.38 1.59
N LEU A 36 3.42 5.66 1.89
CA LEU A 36 3.03 5.30 3.25
C LEU A 36 3.92 4.20 3.86
N PRO A 37 4.09 4.20 5.19
CA PRO A 37 4.76 3.12 5.89
C PRO A 37 3.96 1.81 5.78
N ALA A 38 4.66 0.68 5.91
CA ALA A 38 4.07 -0.65 5.78
C ALA A 38 2.89 -0.90 6.73
N SER A 39 2.90 -0.30 7.92
CA SER A 39 1.83 -0.42 8.93
C SER A 39 0.49 0.14 8.48
N GLN A 40 0.48 1.09 7.53
CA GLN A 40 -0.74 1.72 7.01
C GLN A 40 -1.18 1.16 5.66
N ALA A 41 -0.33 0.36 5.01
CA ALA A 41 -0.52 -0.07 3.63
C ALA A 41 -1.81 -0.88 3.41
N LEU A 42 -2.23 -1.69 4.39
CA LEU A 42 -3.49 -2.45 4.29
C LEU A 42 -4.71 -1.54 4.42
N ASN A 43 -4.73 -0.63 5.40
CA ASN A 43 -5.84 0.32 5.57
C ASN A 43 -6.00 1.24 4.35
N TYR A 44 -4.87 1.72 3.82
CA TYR A 44 -4.86 2.49 2.58
C TYR A 44 -5.43 1.69 1.40
N ARG A 45 -5.02 0.42 1.26
CA ARG A 45 -5.55 -0.46 0.22
C ARG A 45 -7.07 -0.67 0.36
N MET A 46 -7.57 -0.85 1.57
CA MET A 46 -9.01 -1.03 1.81
C MET A 46 -9.79 0.21 1.32
N GLU A 47 -9.31 1.42 1.62
CA GLU A 47 -9.95 2.66 1.15
C GLU A 47 -9.85 2.79 -0.38
N VAL A 48 -8.69 2.50 -0.97
CA VAL A 48 -8.51 2.49 -2.43
C VAL A 48 -9.47 1.54 -3.13
N VAL A 49 -9.65 0.31 -2.61
CA VAL A 49 -10.59 -0.67 -3.18
C VAL A 49 -12.04 -0.22 -2.98
N LYS A 50 -12.37 0.39 -1.84
CA LYS A 50 -13.69 0.96 -1.58
C LYS A 50 -14.04 2.03 -2.62
N ARG A 51 -13.15 3.01 -2.85
CA ARG A 51 -13.34 4.05 -3.88
C ARG A 51 -13.47 3.44 -5.27
N LEU A 52 -12.59 2.49 -5.58
CA LEU A 52 -12.63 1.82 -6.88
C LEU A 52 -13.97 1.12 -7.14
N ARG A 53 -14.60 0.51 -6.12
CA ARG A 53 -15.89 -0.17 -6.25
C ARG A 53 -17.08 0.77 -6.38
N SER A 54 -16.96 2.04 -5.97
CA SER A 54 -18.02 3.04 -6.14
C SER A 54 -18.01 3.72 -7.51
N LEU A 55 -16.98 3.49 -8.32
CA LEU A 55 -16.83 4.06 -9.66
C LEU A 55 -17.42 3.12 -10.73
N ASP A 56 -17.93 3.69 -11.82
CA ASP A 56 -18.26 2.94 -13.04
C ASP A 56 -17.00 2.42 -13.76
N GLU A 57 -17.20 1.64 -14.82
CA GLU A 57 -16.10 0.95 -15.50
C GLU A 57 -15.07 1.90 -16.11
N GLU A 58 -15.50 3.02 -16.68
CA GLU A 58 -14.61 3.99 -17.31
C GLU A 58 -13.73 4.65 -16.25
N HIS A 59 -14.36 5.21 -15.21
CA HIS A 59 -13.64 5.86 -14.12
C HIS A 59 -12.78 4.88 -13.32
N GLN A 60 -13.17 3.59 -13.23
CA GLN A 60 -12.31 2.56 -12.64
C GLN A 60 -11.00 2.37 -13.42
N LYS A 61 -11.04 2.38 -14.76
CA LYS A 61 -9.83 2.24 -15.59
C LYS A 61 -8.90 3.41 -15.37
N GLU A 62 -9.45 4.62 -15.34
CA GLU A 62 -8.69 5.86 -15.08
C GLU A 62 -8.07 5.88 -13.69
N PHE A 63 -8.86 5.55 -12.67
CA PHE A 63 -8.40 5.50 -11.28
C PHE A 63 -7.27 4.47 -11.10
N LYS A 64 -7.42 3.26 -11.67
CA LYS A 64 -6.36 2.23 -11.63
C LYS A 64 -5.07 2.71 -12.30
N LYS A 65 -5.18 3.41 -13.44
CA LYS A 65 -4.04 3.97 -14.17
C LYS A 65 -3.34 5.03 -13.34
N ALA A 66 -4.08 6.00 -12.81
CA ALA A 66 -3.53 7.07 -11.97
C ALA A 66 -2.87 6.51 -10.70
N PHE A 67 -3.52 5.55 -10.04
CA PHE A 67 -2.97 4.85 -8.88
C PHE A 67 -1.65 4.17 -9.21
N GLY A 68 -1.62 3.39 -10.31
CA GLY A 68 -0.42 2.67 -10.75
C GLY A 68 0.74 3.61 -11.08
N GLN A 69 0.47 4.74 -11.74
CA GLN A 69 1.46 5.76 -12.08
C GLN A 69 2.04 6.41 -10.82
N SER A 70 1.18 6.90 -9.92
CA SER A 70 1.60 7.53 -8.67
C SER A 70 2.39 6.57 -7.78
N ALA A 71 1.87 5.34 -7.59
CA ALA A 71 2.56 4.31 -6.82
C ALA A 71 3.95 4.00 -7.40
N ARG A 72 4.06 3.82 -8.73
CA ARG A 72 5.34 3.53 -9.37
C ARG A 72 6.33 4.68 -9.19
N ALA A 73 5.88 5.93 -9.39
CA ALA A 73 6.71 7.11 -9.26
C ALA A 73 7.19 7.35 -7.83
N ASN A 74 6.38 7.04 -6.82
CA ASN A 74 6.77 7.16 -5.42
C ASN A 74 7.66 6.00 -4.97
N LEU A 75 7.33 4.76 -5.35
CA LEU A 75 8.14 3.59 -5.01
C LEU A 75 9.51 3.58 -5.69
N SER A 76 9.69 4.25 -6.83
CA SER A 76 10.99 4.40 -7.49
C SER A 76 11.95 5.34 -6.73
N LYS A 77 11.44 6.21 -5.84
CA LYS A 77 12.26 7.09 -5.01
C LYS A 77 12.97 6.35 -3.87
N MET A 78 12.47 5.19 -3.48
CA MET A 78 13.10 4.35 -2.46
C MET A 78 14.32 3.61 -3.03
N SER A 79 15.36 3.37 -2.24
CA SER A 79 16.38 2.38 -2.60
C SER A 79 15.77 0.97 -2.69
N TRP A 80 16.47 0.04 -3.34
CA TRP A 80 15.98 -1.34 -3.43
C TRP A 80 15.86 -1.99 -2.05
N LYS A 81 16.81 -1.71 -1.16
CA LYS A 81 16.84 -2.22 0.22
C LYS A 81 15.61 -1.74 1.01
N GLU A 82 15.32 -0.44 0.97
CA GLU A 82 14.16 0.14 1.66
C GLU A 82 12.85 -0.42 1.13
N PHE A 83 12.69 -0.46 -0.19
CA PHE A 83 11.49 -1.01 -0.81
C PHE A 83 11.29 -2.49 -0.50
N SER A 84 12.36 -3.29 -0.56
CA SER A 84 12.30 -4.72 -0.22
C SER A 84 11.91 -4.92 1.26
N HIS A 85 12.46 -4.09 2.16
CA HIS A 85 12.10 -4.13 3.57
C HIS A 85 10.62 -3.77 3.79
N MET A 86 10.16 -2.64 3.22
CA MET A 86 8.76 -2.22 3.31
C MET A 86 7.82 -3.31 2.78
N ARG A 87 8.11 -3.88 1.61
CA ARG A 87 7.30 -4.95 1.00
C ARG A 87 7.22 -6.20 1.87
N GLU A 88 8.31 -6.56 2.55
CA GLU A 88 8.32 -7.67 3.50
C GLU A 88 7.49 -7.39 4.75
N GLN A 89 7.52 -6.16 5.26
CA GLN A 89 6.64 -5.78 6.37
C GLN A 89 5.16 -5.82 5.97
N VAL A 90 4.82 -5.32 4.78
CA VAL A 90 3.46 -5.43 4.24
C VAL A 90 3.03 -6.90 4.11
N ARG A 91 3.93 -7.80 3.66
CA ARG A 91 3.68 -9.25 3.61
C ARG A 91 3.34 -9.82 4.98
N LYS A 92 4.08 -9.42 6.03
CA LYS A 92 3.80 -9.85 7.41
C LYS A 92 2.47 -9.32 7.92
N HIS A 93 2.12 -8.07 7.62
CA HIS A 93 0.81 -7.52 7.97
C HIS A 93 -0.32 -8.27 7.26
N LEU A 94 -0.18 -8.54 5.96
CA LEU A 94 -1.18 -9.30 5.20
C LEU A 94 -1.31 -10.73 5.73
N ALA A 95 -0.21 -11.41 6.06
CA ALA A 95 -0.23 -12.74 6.64
C ALA A 95 -0.97 -12.77 7.99
N LYS A 96 -0.79 -11.75 8.83
CA LYS A 96 -1.57 -11.58 10.08
C LYS A 96 -3.06 -11.40 9.79
N ALA A 97 -3.42 -10.57 8.80
CA ALA A 97 -4.81 -10.41 8.38
C ALA A 97 -5.41 -11.73 7.85
N LYS A 98 -4.66 -12.49 7.04
CA LYS A 98 -5.08 -13.80 6.50
C LYS A 98 -5.30 -14.86 7.59
N LYS A 99 -4.67 -14.73 8.76
CA LYS A 99 -4.92 -15.59 9.93
C LYS A 99 -6.14 -15.17 10.75
N LYS A 100 -6.52 -13.89 10.66
CA LYS A 100 -7.59 -13.29 11.48
C LYS A 100 -8.95 -13.34 10.80
N TYR A 101 -8.98 -13.19 9.48
CA TYR A 101 -10.21 -13.05 8.71
C TYR A 101 -10.37 -14.20 7.72
N SER A 102 -11.62 -14.58 7.45
CA SER A 102 -11.97 -15.57 6.43
C SER A 102 -11.67 -15.05 5.02
N PRO A 103 -11.57 -15.95 4.01
CA PRO A 103 -11.41 -15.55 2.62
C PRO A 103 -12.46 -14.55 2.12
N LYS A 104 -13.73 -14.74 2.50
CA LYS A 104 -14.84 -13.84 2.12
C LYS A 104 -14.68 -12.45 2.73
N GLU A 105 -14.28 -12.37 4.01
CA GLU A 105 -14.01 -11.08 4.65
C GLU A 105 -12.80 -10.37 4.01
N LEU A 106 -11.73 -11.11 3.71
CA LEU A 106 -10.57 -10.57 2.99
C LEU A 106 -10.95 -10.05 1.60
N GLU A 107 -11.81 -10.76 0.87
CA GLU A 107 -12.35 -10.29 -0.39
C GLU A 107 -13.19 -9.02 -0.22
N ALA A 108 -14.09 -8.98 0.76
CA ALA A 108 -14.91 -7.82 1.08
C ALA A 108 -14.04 -6.59 1.44
N MET A 109 -12.93 -6.78 2.14
CA MET A 109 -11.95 -5.73 2.44
C MET A 109 -11.03 -5.38 1.25
N GLY A 110 -11.05 -6.15 0.16
CA GLY A 110 -10.10 -5.97 -0.95
C GLY A 110 -8.68 -6.47 -0.66
N LEU A 111 -8.51 -7.28 0.38
CA LEU A 111 -7.26 -7.88 0.84
C LEU A 111 -7.06 -9.33 0.35
N ASN A 112 -7.96 -9.88 -0.45
CA ASN A 112 -7.75 -11.13 -1.18
C ASN A 112 -6.74 -10.94 -2.34
N ILE A 113 -5.48 -10.76 -1.97
CA ILE A 113 -4.34 -10.49 -2.85
C ILE A 113 -3.08 -11.18 -2.36
N ASP A 114 -2.02 -11.09 -3.16
CA ASP A 114 -0.66 -11.40 -2.75
C ASP A 114 0.27 -10.18 -2.82
N ILE A 115 1.40 -10.30 -2.12
CA ILE A 115 2.48 -9.32 -2.19
C ILE A 115 3.48 -9.75 -3.25
N CYS A 116 3.69 -8.88 -4.26
CA CYS A 116 4.58 -9.15 -5.38
C CYS A 116 5.98 -9.56 -4.92
N THR A 117 6.60 -10.42 -5.72
CA THR A 117 8.00 -10.85 -5.59
C THR A 117 8.81 -10.32 -6.77
N GLY A 118 10.14 -10.48 -6.72
CA GLY A 118 11.02 -10.05 -7.81
C GLY A 118 11.39 -8.56 -7.78
N LYS A 119 11.92 -8.05 -8.90
CA LYS A 119 12.56 -6.73 -9.03
C LYS A 119 11.60 -5.57 -9.32
N GLU A 120 10.32 -5.87 -9.59
CA GLU A 120 9.34 -4.82 -9.89
C GLU A 120 9.02 -3.95 -8.68
N ARG A 121 8.93 -2.63 -8.91
CA ARG A 121 8.49 -1.63 -7.93
C ARG A 121 6.97 -1.63 -7.79
N ARG A 122 6.43 -2.77 -7.37
CA ARG A 122 5.00 -3.01 -7.13
C ARG A 122 4.83 -3.77 -5.81
N VAL A 123 3.85 -3.38 -5.02
CA VAL A 123 3.52 -4.05 -3.74
C VAL A 123 2.47 -5.13 -3.95
N TRP A 124 1.37 -4.81 -4.66
CA TRP A 124 0.18 -5.66 -4.79
C TRP A 124 0.19 -6.48 -6.07
N CYS A 125 -0.04 -7.78 -5.96
CA CYS A 125 -0.19 -8.69 -7.09
C CYS A 125 -1.54 -9.42 -7.00
N ALA A 126 -2.02 -9.91 -8.15
CA ALA A 126 -3.11 -10.86 -8.17
C ALA A 126 -2.76 -12.05 -7.26
N PRO A 127 -3.73 -12.61 -6.53
CA PRO A 127 -3.48 -13.82 -5.76
C PRO A 127 -2.93 -14.90 -6.70
N LYS A 128 -1.88 -15.62 -6.27
CA LYS A 128 -1.41 -16.79 -7.01
C LYS A 128 -2.57 -17.78 -7.04
N SER A 129 -2.96 -18.23 -8.23
CA SER A 129 -3.87 -19.36 -8.36
C SER A 129 -3.22 -20.56 -7.66
N SER A 130 -3.83 -21.04 -6.59
CA SER A 130 -3.52 -22.34 -6.02
C SER A 130 -3.84 -23.37 -7.10
N HIS A 131 -2.82 -23.96 -7.72
CA HIS A 131 -2.96 -25.25 -8.40
C HIS A 131 -3.06 -26.35 -7.36
#